data_AF-V4P1P5-F1
#
_entry.id   AF-V4P1P5-F1
#
_cell.length_a   1.000
_cell.length_b   1.000
_cell.length_c   1.000
_cell.angle_alpha   90.00
_cell.angle_beta   90.00
_cell.angle_gamma   90.00
#
_symmetry.space_group_name_H-M   'P 1'
#
loop_
_entity.id
_entity.type
_entity.pdbx_description
1 polymer ?
#
loop_
_entity_poly.entity_id
_entity_poly.type
_entity_poly.pdbx_seq_one_letter_code
_entity_poly.pdbx_strand_id
1 'polypeptide(L)'
;MGNFQRDGSISNSHVGRAFELRAQQALLREGVAVEMNHKVPCGLGNVRKNHAFDLGSDNPKIIVECKSQTWTVSGNIPSAKMKNWAEAMFYFQQTTTKSSWWSGACVQARSSHSWRIFVELRRT
;
A
#
# COMPACT_ATOMS: atom_id res chain seq x y z
N MET A 1 -29.70 -0.21 4.09
CA MET A 1 -28.33 0.34 3.98
C MET A 1 -27.46 -0.38 4.99
N GLY A 2 -26.62 -1.31 4.54
CA GLY A 2 -25.75 -2.09 5.43
C GLY A 2 -24.53 -1.28 5.84
N ASN A 3 -24.13 -1.40 7.10
CA ASN A 3 -22.92 -0.76 7.61
C ASN A 3 -21.70 -1.44 6.96
N PHE A 4 -20.88 -0.70 6.21
CA PHE A 4 -19.67 -1.22 5.55
C PHE A 4 -18.44 -1.25 6.49
N GLN A 5 -18.68 -1.03 7.79
CA GLN A 5 -17.67 -1.11 8.83
C GLN A 5 -17.39 -2.57 9.17
N ARG A 6 -16.12 -2.90 9.42
CA ARG A 6 -15.76 -4.23 9.90
C ARG A 6 -16.33 -4.46 11.29
N ASP A 7 -16.95 -5.61 11.49
CA ASP A 7 -17.45 -6.03 12.79
C ASP A 7 -16.32 -5.99 13.85
N GLY A 8 -16.62 -5.39 14.99
CA GLY A 8 -15.68 -5.23 16.11
C GLY A 8 -14.56 -4.20 15.89
N SER A 9 -14.59 -3.42 14.81
CA SER A 9 -13.61 -2.34 14.57
C SER A 9 -14.15 -0.97 14.96
N ILE A 10 -13.27 -0.07 15.44
CA ILE A 10 -13.64 1.32 15.78
C ILE A 10 -14.03 2.12 14.53
N SER A 11 -13.27 1.96 13.45
CA SER A 11 -13.58 2.48 12.11
C SER A 11 -12.67 1.85 11.05
N ASN A 12 -13.07 1.88 9.78
CA ASN A 12 -12.22 1.39 8.69
C ASN A 12 -10.90 2.18 8.59
N SER A 13 -10.92 3.49 8.86
CA SER A 13 -9.72 4.34 8.89
C SER A 13 -8.77 3.97 10.04
N HIS A 14 -9.31 3.67 11.22
CA HIS A 14 -8.50 3.19 12.34
C HIS A 14 -7.80 1.87 11.98
N VAL A 15 -8.53 0.95 11.35
CA VAL A 15 -7.96 -0.34 10.92
C VAL A 15 -6.89 -0.16 9.85
N GLY A 16 -7.05 0.81 8.95
CA GLY A 16 -6.02 1.22 7.97
C GLY A 16 -4.77 1.76 8.65
N ARG A 17 -4.92 2.70 9.57
CA ARG A 17 -3.79 3.29 10.31
C ARG A 17 -3.01 2.26 11.14
N ALA A 18 -3.73 1.42 11.88
CA ALA A 18 -3.12 0.33 12.65
C ALA A 18 -2.45 -0.71 11.74
N PHE A 19 -2.85 -0.78 10.48
CA PHE A 19 -2.23 -1.65 9.49
C PHE A 19 -0.93 -1.04 8.94
N GLU A 20 -0.92 0.23 8.56
CA GLU A 20 0.28 0.94 8.11
C GLU A 20 1.41 0.88 9.16
N LEU A 21 1.08 1.12 10.44
CA LEU A 21 2.06 1.05 11.53
C LEU A 21 2.67 -0.35 11.68
N ARG A 22 1.86 -1.41 11.53
CA ARG A 22 2.35 -2.79 11.57
C ARG A 22 3.22 -3.13 10.37
N ALA A 23 2.87 -2.61 9.19
CA ALA A 23 3.70 -2.77 8.00
C ALA A 23 5.06 -2.09 8.17
N GLN A 24 5.09 -0.86 8.70
CA GLN A 24 6.33 -0.15 9.02
C GLN A 24 7.20 -0.95 10.00
N GLN A 25 6.62 -1.45 11.09
CA GLN A 25 7.34 -2.25 12.08
C GLN A 25 7.83 -3.59 11.52
N ALA A 26 7.09 -4.21 10.59
CA ALA A 26 7.52 -5.42 9.91
C ALA A 26 8.72 -5.12 9.00
N LEU A 27 8.64 -4.09 8.16
CA LEU A 27 9.74 -3.67 7.29
C LEU A 27 11.00 -3.30 8.09
N LEU A 28 10.84 -2.56 9.19
CA LEU A 28 11.96 -2.20 10.06
C LEU A 28 12.66 -3.42 10.67
N ARG A 29 11.90 -4.46 11.06
CA ARG A 29 12.46 -5.73 11.56
C ARG A 29 13.25 -6.48 10.50
N GLU A 30 12.86 -6.36 9.24
CA GLU A 30 13.60 -6.88 8.08
C GLU A 30 14.77 -5.95 7.64
N GLY A 31 15.10 -4.93 8.43
CA GLY A 31 16.19 -3.98 8.14
C GLY A 31 15.83 -2.91 7.11
N VAL A 32 14.54 -2.72 6.82
CA VAL A 32 14.04 -1.75 5.85
C VAL A 32 13.41 -0.56 6.58
N ALA A 33 14.19 0.50 6.77
CA ALA A 33 13.71 1.74 7.39
C ALA A 33 12.84 2.54 6.40
N VAL A 34 11.61 2.83 6.80
CA VAL A 34 10.64 3.62 6.03
C VAL A 34 9.87 4.58 6.94
N GLU A 35 9.48 5.72 6.38
CA GLU A 35 8.71 6.78 7.02
C GLU A 35 7.27 6.77 6.55
N MET A 36 6.35 7.26 7.40
CA MET A 36 4.94 7.41 7.07
C MET A 36 4.72 8.58 6.10
N ASN A 37 3.69 8.51 5.26
CA ASN A 37 3.23 9.65 4.43
C ASN A 37 4.35 10.19 3.51
N HIS A 38 5.10 9.27 2.91
CA HIS A 38 6.26 9.59 2.09
C HIS A 38 5.81 10.17 0.73
N LYS A 39 6.22 11.40 0.44
CA LYS A 39 5.75 12.14 -0.74
C LYS A 39 6.71 11.97 -1.90
N VAL A 40 6.19 11.48 -3.02
CA VAL A 40 6.96 11.31 -4.25
C VAL A 40 6.29 12.06 -5.39
N PRO A 41 7.05 12.80 -6.22
CA PRO A 41 6.51 13.46 -7.39
C PRO A 41 6.11 12.42 -8.46
N CYS A 42 4.81 12.30 -8.72
CA CYS A 42 4.22 11.45 -9.75
C CYS A 42 3.64 12.32 -10.88
N GLY A 43 3.86 11.94 -12.14
CA GLY A 43 3.23 12.61 -13.27
C GLY A 43 3.91 12.37 -14.60
N LEU A 44 3.32 12.89 -15.68
CA LEU A 44 3.77 12.70 -17.05
C LEU A 44 4.48 13.94 -17.59
N GLY A 45 5.67 13.75 -18.16
CA GLY A 45 6.47 14.85 -18.73
C GLY A 45 6.89 15.86 -17.66
N ASN A 46 6.55 17.13 -17.88
CA ASN A 46 6.89 18.24 -17.00
C ASN A 46 5.85 18.50 -15.90
N VAL A 47 4.69 17.83 -15.96
CA VAL A 47 3.63 18.00 -14.96
C VAL A 47 3.79 16.91 -13.92
N ARG A 48 4.19 17.27 -12.70
CA ARG A 48 4.29 16.34 -11.56
C ARG A 48 3.53 16.89 -10.36
N LYS A 49 2.83 16.00 -9.67
CA LYS A 49 2.16 16.27 -8.41
C LYS A 49 2.71 15.32 -7.34
N ASN A 50 2.92 15.83 -6.14
CA ASN A 50 3.32 14.98 -5.03
C ASN A 50 2.16 14.05 -4.66
N HIS A 51 2.39 12.75 -4.80
CA HIS A 51 1.54 11.70 -4.26
C HIS A 51 2.10 11.27 -2.91
N ALA A 52 1.23 11.11 -1.93
CA ALA A 52 1.59 10.63 -0.60
C ALA A 52 1.40 9.12 -0.54
N PHE A 53 2.51 8.39 -0.53
CA PHE A 53 2.52 6.96 -0.27
C PHE A 53 2.39 6.69 1.23
N ASP A 54 1.76 5.57 1.60
CA ASP A 54 1.53 5.21 3.00
C ASP A 54 2.86 5.09 3.76
N LEU A 55 3.86 4.43 3.16
CA LEU A 55 5.25 4.39 3.65
C LEU A 55 6.25 4.63 2.52
N GLY A 56 7.47 5.06 2.86
CA GLY A 56 8.57 5.12 1.90
C GLY A 56 9.90 5.59 2.50
N SER A 57 10.94 5.62 1.67
CA SER A 57 12.29 6.10 2.02
C SER A 57 12.94 6.63 0.75
N ASP A 58 13.79 7.64 0.86
CA ASP A 58 14.61 8.12 -0.26
C ASP A 58 15.90 7.31 -0.43
N ASN A 59 16.40 6.68 0.65
CA ASN A 59 17.66 5.94 0.65
C ASN A 59 17.58 4.66 1.52
N PRO A 60 17.53 3.46 0.90
CA PRO A 60 17.31 3.22 -0.53
C PRO A 60 15.90 3.66 -0.93
N LYS A 61 15.72 4.08 -2.19
CA LYS A 61 14.44 4.62 -2.64
C LYS A 61 13.35 3.54 -2.63
N ILE A 62 12.42 3.68 -1.71
CA ILE A 62 11.31 2.77 -1.43
C ILE A 62 10.01 3.55 -1.36
N ILE A 63 8.96 3.00 -1.96
CA ILE A 63 7.58 3.48 -1.83
C ILE A 63 6.73 2.28 -1.48
N VAL A 64 5.70 2.45 -0.66
CA VAL A 64 4.79 1.39 -0.21
C VAL A 64 3.37 1.94 -0.09
N GLU A 65 2.41 1.24 -0.71
CA GLU A 65 0.99 1.42 -0.46
C GLU A 65 0.47 0.28 0.40
N CYS A 66 -0.30 0.60 1.43
CA CYS A 66 -0.88 -0.32 2.38
C CYS A 66 -2.37 -0.50 2.09
N LYS A 67 -2.78 -1.72 1.70
CA LYS A 67 -4.21 -2.05 1.56
C LYS A 67 -4.61 -3.16 2.54
N SER A 68 -5.40 -2.79 3.54
CA SER A 68 -6.07 -3.72 4.44
C SER A 68 -7.49 -3.94 3.96
N GLN A 69 -7.74 -5.03 3.24
CA GLN A 69 -9.07 -5.36 2.73
C GLN A 69 -9.48 -6.77 3.14
N THR A 70 -10.75 -6.96 3.49
CA THR A 70 -11.33 -8.27 3.81
C THR A 70 -12.25 -8.71 2.68
N TRP A 71 -12.31 -10.02 2.43
CA TRP A 71 -13.33 -10.62 1.56
C TRP A 71 -14.72 -10.40 2.16
N THR A 72 -15.76 -10.43 1.32
CA THR A 72 -17.13 -10.49 1.83
C THR A 72 -17.38 -11.82 2.54
N VAL A 73 -18.46 -11.91 3.32
CA VAL A 73 -18.90 -13.18 3.94
C VAL A 73 -19.10 -14.28 2.89
N SER A 74 -19.50 -13.90 1.68
CA SER A 74 -19.65 -14.80 0.53
C SER A 74 -18.34 -15.14 -0.20
N GLY A 75 -17.19 -14.69 0.29
CA GLY A 75 -15.90 -14.97 -0.34
C GLY A 75 -15.68 -14.25 -1.68
N ASN A 76 -16.32 -13.11 -1.93
CA ASN A 76 -16.09 -12.31 -3.14
C ASN A 76 -15.17 -11.11 -2.87
N ILE A 77 -14.35 -10.73 -3.86
CA ILE A 77 -13.63 -9.45 -3.85
C ILE A 77 -14.63 -8.37 -4.25
N PRO A 78 -14.87 -7.36 -3.41
CA PRO A 78 -15.70 -6.22 -3.81
C PRO A 78 -15.08 -5.52 -5.01
N SER A 79 -15.80 -5.40 -6.12
CA SER A 79 -15.35 -4.71 -7.34
C SER A 79 -14.91 -3.27 -7.06
N ALA A 80 -15.57 -2.57 -6.13
CA ALA A 80 -15.18 -1.24 -5.66
C ALA A 80 -13.76 -1.19 -5.07
N LYS A 81 -13.26 -2.32 -4.55
CA LYS A 81 -11.90 -2.41 -3.99
C LYS A 81 -10.84 -2.53 -5.09
N MET A 82 -11.15 -3.06 -6.27
CA MET A 82 -10.20 -3.20 -7.39
C MET A 82 -9.75 -1.86 -7.97
N LYS A 83 -10.63 -0.85 -7.95
CA LYS A 83 -10.30 0.51 -8.43
C LYS A 83 -9.08 1.09 -7.68
N ASN A 84 -9.04 0.92 -6.37
CA ASN A 84 -7.96 1.43 -5.53
C ASN A 84 -6.63 0.73 -5.81
N TRP A 85 -6.66 -0.52 -6.28
CA TRP A 85 -5.46 -1.26 -6.67
C TRP A 85 -4.95 -0.76 -8.02
N ALA A 86 -5.84 -0.60 -9.00
CA ALA A 86 -5.47 -0.05 -10.31
C ALA A 86 -4.84 1.34 -10.18
N GLU A 87 -5.37 2.18 -9.29
CA GLU A 87 -4.81 3.50 -8.99
C GLU A 87 -3.41 3.41 -8.37
N ALA A 88 -3.21 2.55 -7.36
CA ALA A 88 -1.88 2.34 -6.75
C ALA A 88 -0.84 1.87 -7.78
N MET A 89 -1.21 0.90 -8.63
CA MET A 89 -0.35 0.40 -9.71
C MET A 89 0.03 1.52 -10.69
N PHE A 90 -0.93 2.39 -11.02
CA PHE A 90 -0.69 3.54 -11.90
C PHE A 90 0.28 4.56 -11.28
N TYR A 91 0.21 4.82 -9.97
CA TYR A 91 1.20 5.67 -9.30
C TYR A 91 2.59 5.02 -9.32
N PHE A 92 2.69 3.72 -9.04
CA PHE A 92 3.98 3.02 -9.12
C PHE A 92 4.61 3.11 -10.50
N GLN A 93 3.82 2.93 -11.56
CA GLN A 93 4.29 3.12 -12.93
C GLN A 93 4.82 4.54 -13.16
N GLN A 94 4.16 5.57 -12.65
CA GLN A 94 4.59 6.96 -12.83
C GLN A 94 5.85 7.33 -12.02
N THR A 95 6.15 6.60 -10.95
CA THR A 95 7.39 6.82 -10.18
C THR A 95 8.65 6.26 -10.87
N THR A 96 8.51 5.51 -11.97
CA THR A 96 9.66 4.88 -12.67
C THR A 96 10.47 5.92 -13.45
N THR A 97 11.67 6.24 -12.97
CA THR A 97 12.72 6.83 -13.81
C THR A 97 13.44 5.75 -14.62
N LYS A 98 13.90 6.10 -15.84
CA LYS A 98 14.28 5.24 -16.99
C LYS A 98 15.33 4.13 -16.77
N SER A 99 15.79 3.84 -15.56
CA SER A 99 16.89 2.90 -15.34
C SER A 99 16.83 2.24 -13.96
N SER A 100 16.03 1.19 -13.80
CA SER A 100 16.38 0.10 -12.88
C SER A 100 15.49 -1.11 -13.08
N TRP A 101 16.14 -2.26 -12.95
CA TRP A 101 15.58 -3.60 -13.07
C TRP A 101 14.37 -3.77 -12.16
N TRP A 102 13.28 -4.24 -12.73
CA TRP A 102 12.01 -4.44 -12.04
C TRP A 102 12.19 -5.56 -10.99
N SER A 103 11.99 -5.25 -9.72
CA SER A 103 11.88 -6.24 -8.65
C SER A 103 10.76 -5.80 -7.73
N GLY A 104 9.52 -6.00 -8.18
CA GLY A 104 8.33 -5.86 -7.33
C GLY A 104 8.18 -7.10 -6.45
N ALA A 105 8.26 -6.93 -5.14
CA ALA A 105 7.87 -7.97 -4.19
C ALA A 105 6.46 -7.65 -3.69
N CYS A 106 5.49 -8.55 -3.91
CA CYS A 106 4.20 -8.50 -3.23
C CYS A 106 4.31 -9.30 -1.94
N VAL A 107 4.37 -8.62 -0.79
CA VAL A 107 4.36 -9.33 0.50
C VAL A 107 2.92 -9.54 0.94
N GLN A 108 2.42 -10.77 0.79
CA GLN A 108 1.11 -11.20 1.26
C GLN A 108 1.24 -11.81 2.66
N ALA A 109 0.79 -11.11 3.71
CA ALA A 109 0.80 -11.66 5.06
C ALA A 109 -0.53 -12.35 5.40
N ARG A 110 -0.47 -13.65 5.71
CA ARG A 110 -1.63 -14.46 6.10
C ARG A 110 -1.84 -14.35 7.62
N SER A 111 -2.99 -13.83 8.04
CA SER A 111 -3.53 -14.10 9.39
C SER A 111 -4.81 -14.91 9.24
N SER A 112 -5.06 -15.82 10.18
CA SER A 112 -5.98 -16.96 10.09
C SER A 112 -7.42 -16.67 9.63
N HIS A 113 -7.90 -15.42 9.62
CA HIS A 113 -9.23 -15.05 9.13
C HIS A 113 -9.29 -13.72 8.34
N SER A 114 -8.14 -13.16 7.93
CA SER A 114 -8.09 -11.95 7.10
C SER A 114 -6.83 -11.95 6.27
N TRP A 115 -6.98 -12.11 4.95
CA TRP A 115 -5.94 -11.72 4.01
C TRP A 115 -5.73 -10.21 4.14
N ARG A 116 -4.49 -9.78 4.31
CA ARG A 116 -4.11 -8.38 4.19
C ARG A 116 -2.78 -8.34 3.44
N ILE A 117 -2.46 -7.16 2.95
CA ILE A 117 -1.14 -6.75 2.48
C ILE A 117 -0.90 -7.04 0.99
N PHE A 118 -0.99 -5.94 0.24
CA PHE A 118 -0.03 -5.65 -0.83
C PHE A 118 0.92 -4.61 -0.22
N VAL A 119 2.22 -4.89 -0.22
CA VAL A 119 3.31 -3.96 0.07
C VAL A 119 4.20 -4.17 -1.14
N GLU A 120 4.17 -3.25 -2.09
CA GLU A 120 5.18 -3.23 -3.15
C GLU A 120 6.36 -2.48 -2.60
N LEU A 121 7.47 -3.18 -2.40
CA LEU A 121 8.74 -2.56 -2.07
C LEU A 121 9.45 -2.30 -3.39
N ARG A 122 9.66 -1.03 -3.74
CA ARG A 122 10.54 -0.69 -4.85
C ARG A 122 11.93 -0.39 -4.32
N ARG A 123 12.98 -0.86 -4.99
CA ARG A 123 14.30 -0.22 -4.94
C ARG A 123 14.50 0.38 -6.32
N THR A 124 14.52 1.70 -6.45
CA THR A 124 14.89 2.31 -7.74
C THR A 124 16.38 2.52 -7.82
#